data_AF-A0A953SV54-F1
#
_entry.id   AF-A0A953SV54-F1
#
_cell.length_a   1.000
_cell.length_b   1.000
_cell.length_c   1.000
_cell.angle_alpha   90.00
_cell.angle_beta   90.00
_cell.angle_gamma   90.00
#
_symmetry.space_group_name_H-M   'P 1'
#
loop_
_entity.id
_entity.type
_entity.pdbx_description
1 polymer ?
#
loop_
_entity_poly.entity_id
_entity_poly.type
_entity_poly.pdbx_seq_one_letter_code
_entity_poly.pdbx_strand_id
1 'polypeptide(L)' 'MTREMFKSKIHRAIVTMAELYYEGSITIDKDLLDAAEILQYEKVQVVNVN' A
#
# COMPACT_ATOMS: atom_id res chain seq x y z
N MET A 1 -3.66 -27.55 -4.71
CA MET A 1 -2.73 -26.53 -5.23
C MET A 1 -3.37 -25.17 -4.99
N THR A 2 -2.66 -24.24 -4.33
CA THR A 2 -3.17 -22.89 -4.03
C THR A 2 -2.54 -21.90 -5.01
N ARG A 3 -3.33 -20.97 -5.55
CA ARG A 3 -2.84 -19.91 -6.45
C ARG A 3 -2.87 -18.59 -5.71
N GLU A 4 -1.79 -17.81 -5.80
CA GLU A 4 -1.77 -16.43 -5.35
C GLU A 4 -2.32 -15.54 -6.47
N MET A 5 -3.34 -14.76 -6.15
CA MET A 5 -4.01 -13.87 -7.09
C MET A 5 -3.88 -12.44 -6.58
N PHE A 6 -3.86 -11.51 -7.51
CA PHE A 6 -3.84 -10.09 -7.18
C PHE A 6 -5.20 -9.65 -6.64
N LYS A 7 -5.23 -9.26 -5.35
CA LYS A 7 -6.46 -8.81 -4.67
C LYS A 7 -6.85 -7.39 -5.12
N SER A 8 -5.97 -6.41 -4.92
CA SER A 8 -6.25 -5.00 -5.19
C SER A 8 -4.98 -4.16 -5.32
N LYS A 9 -5.13 -2.90 -5.78
CA LYS A 9 -4.06 -1.88 -5.78
C LYS A 9 -4.59 -0.46 -5.65
N ILE A 10 -3.69 0.40 -5.22
CA ILE A 10 -3.74 1.84 -5.45
C ILE A 10 -2.82 2.14 -6.64
N HIS A 11 -3.40 2.61 -7.75
CA HIS A 11 -2.66 2.83 -8.99
C HIS A 11 -2.13 4.27 -9.09
N ARG A 12 -0.82 4.42 -9.34
CA ARG A 12 -0.14 5.72 -9.54
C ARG A 12 -0.33 6.71 -8.38
N ALA A 13 -0.25 6.22 -7.15
CA ALA A 13 -0.19 7.09 -5.98
C ALA A 13 1.07 7.96 -6.02
N ILE A 14 0.97 9.14 -5.40
CA ILE A 14 2.08 10.07 -5.23
C ILE A 14 2.60 9.92 -3.80
N VAL A 15 3.91 9.79 -3.63
CA VAL A 15 4.55 9.82 -2.31
C VAL A 15 4.45 11.25 -1.77
N THR A 16 3.72 11.43 -0.68
CA THR A 16 3.51 12.74 -0.04
C THR A 16 4.60 13.07 0.99
N MET A 17 5.18 12.06 1.62
CA MET A 17 6.22 12.19 2.65
C MET A 17 7.12 10.96 2.66
N ALA A 18 8.40 11.17 2.97
CA ALA A 18 9.36 10.10 3.22
C ALA A 18 10.32 10.53 4.34
N GLU A 19 10.40 9.73 5.40
CA GLU A 19 11.22 10.00 6.57
C GLU A 19 12.03 8.75 6.94
N LEU A 20 13.35 8.91 7.09
CA LEU A 20 14.27 7.78 7.33
C LEU A 20 14.06 7.12 8.70
N TYR A 21 13.67 7.91 9.70
CA TYR A 21 13.52 7.48 11.10
C TYR A 21 12.07 7.25 11.51
N TYR A 22 11.14 7.29 10.55
CA TYR A 22 9.75 6.98 10.82
C TYR A 22 9.59 5.49 11.15
N GLU A 23 9.10 5.19 12.35
CA GLU A 23 8.79 3.83 12.76
C GLU A 23 7.42 3.42 12.21
N GLY A 24 7.45 2.67 11.13
CA GLY A 24 6.26 2.13 10.49
C GLY A 24 6.58 1.49 9.14
N SER A 25 5.54 0.98 8.47
CA SER A 25 5.64 0.56 7.08
C SER A 25 5.35 1.77 6.18
N ILE A 26 4.20 1.78 5.50
CA ILE A 26 3.70 2.93 4.75
C ILE A 26 2.39 3.41 5.36
N THR A 27 2.25 4.72 5.53
CA THR A 27 0.97 5.31 5.89
C THR A 27 0.19 5.60 4.62
N ILE A 28 -1.05 5.14 4.56
CA ILE A 28 -1.97 5.36 3.43
C ILE A 28 -3.23 6.00 4.01
N ASP A 29 -3.81 6.94 3.25
CA ASP A 29 -5.11 7.53 3.58
C ASP A 29 -6.17 6.43 3.76
N LYS A 30 -7.00 6.56 4.81
CA LYS A 30 -8.06 5.60 5.11
C LYS A 30 -9.02 5.43 3.94
N ASP A 31 -9.35 6.50 3.23
CA ASP A 31 -10.28 6.43 2.10
C ASP A 31 -9.70 5.59 0.94
N LEU A 32 -8.38 5.62 0.74
CA LEU A 32 -7.70 4.79 -0.25
C LEU A 32 -7.60 3.32 0.18
N LEU A 33 -7.39 3.06 1.47
CA LEU A 33 -7.40 1.71 2.02
C LEU A 33 -8.78 1.07 1.87
N ASP A 34 -9.83 1.81 2.24
CA ASP A 34 -11.22 1.36 2.15
C ASP A 34 -11.62 1.11 0.68
N ALA A 35 -11.24 2.02 -0.24
CA ALA A 35 -11.52 1.87 -1.67
C ALA A 35 -10.75 0.70 -2.32
N ALA A 36 -9.57 0.35 -1.81
CA ALA A 36 -8.77 -0.76 -2.29
C ALA A 36 -8.99 -2.06 -1.50
N GLU A 37 -9.90 -2.07 -0.51
CA GLU A 37 -10.12 -3.20 0.39
C GLU A 37 -8.82 -3.72 1.06
N ILE A 38 -7.90 -2.81 1.41
CA ILE A 38 -6.63 -3.13 2.09
C ILE A 38 -6.82 -2.91 3.59
N LEU A 39 -6.53 -3.94 4.39
CA LEU A 39 -6.60 -3.85 5.84
C LEU A 39 -5.31 -3.27 6.45
N GLN A 40 -5.43 -2.67 7.62
CA GLN A 40 -4.25 -2.29 8.40
C GLN A 40 -3.40 -3.53 8.70
N TYR A 41 -2.08 -3.39 8.58
CA TYR A 41 -1.10 -4.47 8.72
C TYR A 41 -1.16 -5.57 7.65
N GLU A 42 -1.95 -5.39 6.59
CA GLU A 42 -1.93 -6.30 5.43
C GLU A 42 -0.59 -6.23 4.69
N LYS A 43 -0.11 -7.37 4.21
CA LYS A 43 1.11 -7.42 3.41
C LYS A 43 0.88 -6.69 2.08
N VAL A 44 1.69 -5.68 1.81
CA VAL A 44 1.63 -4.88 0.59
C VAL A 44 2.91 -5.00 -0.23
N GLN A 45 2.81 -4.72 -1.52
CA GLN A 45 3.95 -4.55 -2.41
C GLN A 45 3.97 -3.12 -2.94
N VAL A 46 5.11 -2.45 -2.79
CA VAL A 46 5.34 -1.09 -3.27
C VAL A 46 6.30 -1.14 -4.45
N VAL A 47 5.90 -0.53 -5.57
CA VAL A 47 6.72 -0.44 -6.79
C VAL A 47 6.87 1.03 -7.15
N ASN A 48 8.10 1.50 -7.27
CA ASN A 48 8.41 2.84 -7.76
C ASN A 48 8.49 2.83 -9.29
N VAL A 49 7.79 3.77 -9.94
CA VAL A 49 7.65 3.86 -11.41
C VAL A 49 8.29 5.15 -11.98
N ASN A 50 9.06 5.86 -11.16
CA ASN A 50 9.84 7.04 -11.56
C ASN A 50 11.12 6.64 -12.30
#